data_AF-A0A1G3PQ59-F1
#
_entry.id   AF-A0A1G3PQ59-F1
#
_cell.length_a   1.000
_cell.length_b   1.000
_cell.length_c   1.000
_cell.angle_alpha   90.00
_cell.angle_beta   90.00
_cell.angle_gamma   90.00
#
_symmetry.space_group_name_H-M   'P 1'
#
loop_
_entity.id
_entity.type
_entity.pdbx_description
1 polymer ?
#
loop_
_entity_poly.entity_id
_entity_poly.type
_entity_poly.pdbx_seq_one_letter_code
_entity_poly.pdbx_strand_id
1 'polypeptide(L)'
;MEVNSFISAIGVIDGLLNGFLNVIIWIAKILFLTPWGWIIVAVAFVAMLVAKIRTSKDEITFYSVVGGVSETLFWFYTNISTIIIGVFVVFVLSIIFTGLKDVTGSFKLFNEVKTLEATLKNLKTERKVLEVTALPVSVNGTNRMNVTVKYFAYSPVKEQDIQTGERVYIIDGKKLYVDFGVINFKYSLIEKGDAYNIAFPSHMFSEVLPPDNGMNIFAAGDGVPLTFKLDTQDIYILSKDSYIAQINKMIAYSTNTNLCREMGVKTTYGEALGFEPQEGKVYQFYSTGAGGVIIK
;
A
#
# COMPACT_ATOMS: atom_id res chain seq x y z
N MET A 1 3.32 3.01 -14.78
CA MET A 1 4.71 2.49 -14.76
C MET A 1 5.74 3.59 -14.43
N GLU A 2 5.52 4.83 -14.87
CA GLU A 2 6.48 5.95 -14.71
C GLU A 2 6.74 6.43 -13.26
N VAL A 3 5.75 6.30 -12.37
CA VAL A 3 5.89 6.77 -10.98
C VAL A 3 6.88 5.92 -10.18
N ASN A 4 6.88 4.59 -10.39
CA ASN A 4 7.79 3.70 -9.66
C ASN A 4 9.25 3.86 -10.11
N SER A 5 9.49 4.08 -11.41
CA SER A 5 10.83 4.40 -11.92
C SER A 5 11.33 5.74 -11.40
N PHE A 6 10.44 6.74 -11.29
CA PHE A 6 10.78 8.05 -10.73
C PHE A 6 11.14 7.97 -9.24
N ILE A 7 10.36 7.23 -8.44
CA ILE A 7 10.63 7.01 -7.02
C ILE A 7 11.97 6.28 -6.82
N SER A 8 12.25 5.25 -7.63
CA SER A 8 13.52 4.53 -7.55
C SER A 8 14.72 5.42 -7.92
N ALA A 9 14.58 6.28 -8.92
CA ALA A 9 15.62 7.23 -9.32
C ALA A 9 15.92 8.25 -8.22
N ILE A 10 14.88 8.77 -7.55
CA ILE A 10 15.03 9.67 -6.40
C ILE A 10 15.78 8.99 -5.26
N GLY A 11 15.47 7.73 -4.95
CA GLY A 11 16.14 6.97 -3.88
C GLY A 11 17.65 6.78 -4.13
N VAL A 12 18.05 6.53 -5.38
CA VAL A 12 19.47 6.39 -5.75
C VAL A 12 20.20 7.73 -5.61
N ILE A 13 19.58 8.83 -6.07
CA ILE A 13 20.18 10.17 -5.99
C ILE A 13 20.33 10.62 -4.54
N ASP A 14 19.34 10.37 -3.68
CA ASP A 14 19.39 10.68 -2.25
C ASP A 14 20.53 9.92 -1.54
N GLY A 15 20.68 8.62 -1.83
CA GLY A 15 21.79 7.82 -1.31
C GLY A 15 23.17 8.37 -1.70
N LEU A 16 23.33 8.78 -2.96
CA LEU A 16 24.56 9.40 -3.46
C LEU A 16 24.82 10.76 -2.81
N LEU A 17 23.80 11.62 -2.72
CA LEU A 17 23.91 12.94 -2.09
C LEU A 17 24.28 12.84 -0.61
N ASN A 18 23.61 11.97 0.15
CA ASN A 18 23.91 11.77 1.57
C ASN A 18 25.29 11.16 1.79
N GLY A 19 25.70 10.21 0.94
CA GLY A 19 27.07 9.66 0.95
C GLY A 19 28.10 10.76 0.74
N PHE A 20 27.90 11.60 -0.28
CA PHE A 20 28.80 12.71 -0.61
C PHE A 20 28.84 13.78 0.48
N LEU A 21 27.69 14.17 1.03
CA LEU A 21 27.57 15.10 2.17
C LEU A 21 28.32 14.60 3.40
N ASN A 22 28.17 13.31 3.74
CA ASN A 22 28.86 12.72 4.87
C ASN A 22 30.38 12.75 4.69
N VAL A 23 30.88 12.49 3.48
CA VAL A 23 32.31 12.61 3.16
C VAL A 23 32.78 14.06 3.29
N ILE A 24 32.04 15.04 2.75
CA ILE A 24 32.38 16.46 2.88
C ILE A 24 32.41 16.89 4.35
N ILE A 25 31.38 16.53 5.13
CA ILE A 25 31.29 16.88 6.55
C ILE A 25 32.45 16.23 7.32
N TRP A 26 32.80 14.98 7.00
CA TRP A 26 33.93 14.29 7.63
C TRP A 26 35.27 14.98 7.30
N ILE A 27 35.50 15.32 6.03
CA ILE A 27 36.68 16.08 5.58
C ILE A 27 36.74 17.44 6.27
N ALA A 28 35.63 18.18 6.33
CA ALA A 28 35.55 19.47 6.99
C ALA A 28 35.82 19.37 8.50
N LYS A 29 35.28 18.34 9.17
CA LYS A 29 35.56 18.06 10.58
C LYS A 29 37.05 17.80 10.79
N ILE A 30 37.68 16.99 9.95
CA ILE A 30 39.11 16.72 10.06
C ILE A 30 39.92 17.99 9.83
N LEU A 31 39.65 18.74 8.77
CA LEU A 31 40.41 19.94 8.40
C LEU A 31 40.27 21.08 9.41
N PHE A 32 39.07 21.35 9.92
CA PHE A 32 38.82 22.56 10.72
C PHE A 32 38.67 22.30 12.22
N LEU A 33 38.22 21.12 12.64
CA LEU A 33 37.94 20.81 14.05
C LEU A 33 39.04 19.96 14.71
N THR A 34 40.04 19.48 13.98
CA THR A 34 41.16 18.74 14.57
C THR A 34 42.49 19.49 14.44
N PRO A 35 43.40 19.41 15.43
CA PRO A 35 44.73 20.02 15.34
C PRO A 35 45.53 19.50 14.12
N TRP A 36 45.33 18.25 13.74
CA TRP A 36 45.97 17.61 12.59
C TRP A 36 45.56 18.23 11.26
N GLY A 37 44.30 18.65 11.13
CA GLY A 37 43.82 19.37 9.95
C GLY A 37 44.58 20.67 9.71
N TRP A 38 44.76 21.46 10.77
CA TRP A 38 45.53 22.70 10.71
C TRP A 38 47.01 22.47 10.40
N ILE A 39 47.60 21.38 10.88
CA ILE A 39 48.98 20.98 10.51
C ILE A 39 49.06 20.67 9.01
N ILE A 40 48.10 19.92 8.45
CA ILE A 40 48.06 19.61 7.02
C ILE A 40 47.93 20.89 6.18
N VAL A 41 47.06 21.82 6.61
CA VAL A 41 46.89 23.12 5.94
C VAL A 41 48.19 23.93 5.98
N ALA A 42 48.87 23.98 7.13
CA ALA A 42 50.14 24.67 7.29
C ALA A 42 51.24 24.07 6.40
N VAL A 43 51.35 22.74 6.35
CA VAL A 43 52.33 22.04 5.50
C VAL A 43 52.04 22.29 4.01
N ALA A 44 50.78 22.21 3.59
CA ALA A 44 50.38 22.49 2.20
C ALA A 44 50.68 23.94 1.82
N PHE A 45 50.44 24.89 2.74
CA PHE A 45 50.74 26.30 2.54
C PHE A 45 52.24 26.56 2.40
N VAL A 46 53.07 25.96 3.25
CA VAL A 46 54.53 26.02 3.16
C VAL A 46 55.02 25.38 1.87
N ALA A 47 54.48 24.23 1.47
CA ALA A 47 54.85 23.56 0.22
C ALA A 47 54.50 24.40 -1.02
N MET A 48 53.33 25.07 -1.04
CA MET A 48 52.96 26.02 -2.09
C MET A 48 53.92 27.20 -2.15
N LEU A 49 54.27 27.79 -1.00
CA LEU A 49 55.25 28.86 -0.92
C LEU A 49 56.60 28.44 -1.47
N VAL A 50 57.11 27.28 -1.07
CA VAL A 50 58.38 26.73 -1.54
C VAL A 50 58.34 26.46 -3.05
N ALA A 51 57.26 25.89 -3.58
CA ALA A 51 57.10 25.65 -5.00
C ALA A 51 57.10 26.95 -5.82
N LYS A 52 56.44 27.99 -5.30
CA LYS A 52 56.33 29.31 -5.95
C LYS A 52 57.66 30.07 -5.91
N ILE A 53 58.37 30.05 -4.77
CA ILE A 53 59.72 30.63 -4.64
C ILE A 53 60.71 29.93 -5.57
N ARG A 54 60.60 28.60 -5.72
CA ARG A 54 61.50 27.82 -6.58
C ARG A 54 61.27 28.05 -8.08
N THR A 55 60.10 28.52 -8.47
CA THR A 55 59.74 28.80 -9.87
C THR A 55 60.01 30.25 -10.29
N SER A 56 60.09 31.20 -9.35
CA SER A 56 60.59 32.55 -9.63
C SER A 56 62.12 32.55 -9.71
N LYS A 57 62.69 32.91 -10.87
CA LYS A 57 64.15 32.93 -11.13
C LYS A 57 64.91 34.10 -10.48
N ASP A 58 64.22 34.96 -9.74
CA ASP A 58 64.80 36.17 -9.14
C ASP A 58 65.40 35.91 -7.75
N GLU A 59 66.37 36.75 -7.34
CA GLU A 59 66.99 36.68 -6.01
C GLU A 59 65.93 36.68 -4.90
N ILE A 60 66.09 35.78 -3.92
CA ILE A 60 65.18 35.63 -2.78
C ILE A 60 65.29 36.88 -1.90
N THR A 61 64.45 37.87 -2.20
CA THR A 61 64.31 39.10 -1.41
C THR A 61 63.10 38.96 -0.49
N PHE A 62 63.12 39.63 0.67
CA PHE A 62 62.02 39.62 1.63
C PHE A 62 60.66 39.98 0.98
N TYR A 63 60.68 40.90 0.01
CA TYR A 63 59.50 41.32 -0.74
C TYR A 63 58.93 40.23 -1.65
N SER A 64 59.74 39.37 -2.27
CA SER A 64 59.23 38.27 -3.11
C SER A 64 58.57 37.18 -2.27
N VAL A 65 59.08 36.93 -1.06
CA VAL A 65 58.48 36.01 -0.09
C VAL A 65 57.15 36.57 0.43
N VAL A 66 57.12 37.81 0.92
CA VAL A 66 55.90 38.44 1.43
C VAL A 66 54.84 38.59 0.33
N GLY A 67 55.25 38.97 -0.89
CA GLY A 67 54.37 39.03 -2.06
C GLY A 67 53.75 37.66 -2.37
N GLY A 68 54.57 36.61 -2.43
CA GLY A 68 54.12 35.23 -2.67
C GLY A 68 53.15 34.72 -1.59
N VAL A 69 53.41 35.02 -0.30
CA VAL A 69 52.50 34.71 0.81
C VAL A 69 51.15 35.40 0.62
N SER A 70 51.16 36.71 0.33
CA SER A 70 49.95 37.52 0.17
C SER A 70 49.08 37.04 -1.00
N GLU A 71 49.70 36.70 -2.13
CA GLU A 71 49.00 36.23 -3.32
C GLU A 71 48.42 34.82 -3.10
N THR A 72 49.12 33.96 -2.37
CA THR A 72 48.65 32.61 -2.03
C THR A 72 47.49 32.66 -1.03
N LEU A 73 47.55 33.54 -0.03
CA LEU A 73 46.44 33.81 0.89
C LEU A 73 45.23 34.39 0.15
N PHE A 74 45.45 35.31 -0.78
CA PHE A 74 44.40 35.90 -1.59
C PHE A 74 43.74 34.86 -2.52
N TRP A 75 44.53 33.97 -3.14
CA TRP A 75 44.03 32.85 -3.92
C TRP A 75 43.23 31.87 -3.05
N PHE A 76 43.71 31.55 -1.85
CA PHE A 76 42.98 30.69 -0.91
C PHE A 76 41.66 31.33 -0.48
N TYR A 77 41.66 32.63 -0.16
CA TYR A 77 40.47 33.39 0.22
C TYR A 77 39.44 33.46 -0.91
N THR A 78 39.87 33.67 -2.16
CA THR A 78 38.94 33.68 -3.30
C THR A 78 38.33 32.30 -3.56
N ASN A 79 39.08 31.22 -3.41
CA ASN A 79 38.58 29.85 -3.57
C ASN A 79 37.79 29.32 -2.36
N ILE A 80 37.97 29.84 -1.15
CA ILE A 80 37.18 29.39 -0.01
C ILE A 80 35.69 29.74 -0.20
N SER A 81 35.42 30.87 -0.86
CA SER A 81 34.06 31.31 -1.15
C SER A 81 33.34 30.33 -2.09
N THR A 82 34.01 29.82 -3.12
CA THR A 82 33.44 28.85 -4.07
C THR A 82 33.20 27.49 -3.41
N ILE A 83 34.09 27.06 -2.50
CA ILE A 83 33.89 25.84 -1.71
C ILE A 83 32.67 25.98 -0.79
N ILE A 84 32.54 27.09 -0.08
CA ILE A 84 31.39 27.35 0.82
C ILE A 84 30.08 27.38 0.03
N ILE A 85 30.05 28.04 -1.13
CA ILE A 85 28.88 28.05 -2.01
C ILE A 85 28.55 26.64 -2.50
N GLY A 86 29.54 25.85 -2.89
CA GLY A 86 29.35 24.45 -3.30
C GLY A 86 28.72 23.59 -2.20
N VAL A 87 29.24 23.70 -0.96
CA VAL A 87 28.67 22.98 0.20
C VAL A 87 27.24 23.44 0.50
N PHE A 88 26.98 24.75 0.42
CA PHE A 88 25.65 25.30 0.63
C PHE A 88 24.64 24.79 -0.41
N VAL A 89 25.02 24.74 -1.69
CA VAL A 89 24.17 24.19 -2.77
C VAL A 89 23.86 22.71 -2.52
N VAL A 90 24.85 21.90 -2.15
CA VAL A 90 24.65 20.48 -1.84
C VAL A 90 23.71 20.31 -0.63
N PHE A 91 23.86 21.14 0.39
CA PHE A 91 22.98 21.15 1.56
C PHE A 91 21.53 21.50 1.19
N VAL A 92 21.32 22.56 0.40
CA VAL A 92 19.99 22.94 -0.10
C VAL A 92 19.37 21.83 -0.94
N LEU A 93 20.15 21.19 -1.82
CA LEU A 93 19.69 20.05 -2.62
C LEU A 93 19.23 18.88 -1.72
N SER A 94 19.99 18.54 -0.67
CA SER A 94 19.61 17.48 0.28
C SER A 94 18.28 17.76 0.98
N ILE A 95 18.03 19.00 1.39
CA ILE A 95 16.75 19.41 1.97
C ILE A 95 15.60 19.24 0.97
N ILE A 96 15.79 19.68 -0.28
CA ILE A 96 14.78 19.57 -1.34
C ILE A 96 14.47 18.10 -1.64
N PHE A 97 15.50 17.24 -1.74
CA PHE A 97 15.33 15.81 -1.97
C PHE A 97 14.58 15.10 -0.84
N THR A 98 14.89 15.46 0.41
CA THR A 98 14.17 14.92 1.58
C THR A 98 12.69 15.33 1.54
N GLY A 99 12.39 16.60 1.25
CA GLY A 99 11.02 17.08 1.09
C GLY A 99 10.26 16.39 -0.05
N LEU A 100 10.92 16.11 -1.18
CA LEU A 100 10.33 15.36 -2.29
C LEU A 100 9.95 13.93 -1.91
N LYS A 101 10.69 13.29 -1.00
CA LYS A 101 10.39 11.94 -0.50
C LYS A 101 9.11 11.91 0.34
N ASP A 102 8.92 12.90 1.21
CA ASP A 102 7.70 13.01 2.03
C ASP A 102 6.48 13.30 1.16
N VAL A 103 6.66 14.13 0.13
CA VAL A 103 5.62 14.44 -0.86
C VAL A 103 5.26 13.20 -1.68
N THR A 104 6.23 12.41 -2.15
CA THR A 104 5.97 11.18 -2.92
C THR A 104 5.32 10.08 -2.08
N GLY A 105 5.70 9.95 -0.80
CA GLY A 105 5.01 9.07 0.15
C GLY A 105 3.55 9.47 0.34
N SER A 106 3.29 10.78 0.47
CA SER A 106 1.94 11.33 0.56
C SER A 106 1.12 11.10 -0.71
N PHE A 107 1.72 11.22 -1.90
CA PHE A 107 1.07 10.90 -3.17
C PHE A 107 0.72 9.41 -3.31
N LYS A 108 1.58 8.51 -2.82
CA LYS A 108 1.30 7.08 -2.82
C LYS A 108 0.10 6.76 -1.92
N LEU A 109 0.09 7.28 -0.69
CA LEU A 109 -1.04 7.17 0.23
C LEU A 109 -2.32 7.75 -0.37
N PHE A 110 -2.24 8.93 -1.00
CA PHE A 110 -3.38 9.57 -1.65
C PHE A 110 -3.93 8.74 -2.81
N ASN A 111 -3.07 8.21 -3.68
CA ASN A 111 -3.50 7.32 -4.76
C ASN A 111 -4.10 6.01 -4.23
N GLU A 112 -3.54 5.44 -3.16
CA GLU A 112 -4.11 4.25 -2.52
C GLU A 112 -5.50 4.53 -1.93
N VAL A 113 -5.67 5.66 -1.23
CA VAL A 113 -6.97 6.10 -0.70
C VAL A 113 -7.97 6.33 -1.83
N LYS A 114 -7.59 7.02 -2.91
CA LYS A 114 -8.46 7.27 -4.06
C LYS A 114 -8.85 5.97 -4.78
N THR A 115 -7.94 5.02 -4.88
CA THR A 115 -8.21 3.70 -5.50
C THR A 115 -9.13 2.87 -4.61
N LEU A 116 -8.96 2.95 -3.28
CA LEU A 116 -9.87 2.32 -2.33
C LEU A 116 -11.26 2.96 -2.42
N GLU A 117 -11.36 4.28 -2.46
CA GLU A 117 -12.63 4.99 -2.59
C GLU A 117 -13.34 4.62 -3.89
N ALA A 118 -12.62 4.53 -5.02
CA ALA A 118 -13.16 4.03 -6.27
C ALA A 118 -13.64 2.56 -6.15
N THR A 119 -12.90 1.72 -5.41
CA THR A 119 -13.31 0.33 -5.12
C THR A 119 -14.57 0.30 -4.26
N LEU A 120 -14.69 1.16 -3.26
CA LEU A 120 -15.88 1.29 -2.42
C LEU A 120 -17.08 1.78 -3.23
N LYS A 121 -16.89 2.65 -4.23
CA LYS A 121 -17.98 3.03 -5.17
C LYS A 121 -18.45 1.87 -6.04
N ASN A 122 -17.61 0.86 -6.27
CA ASN A 122 -18.02 -0.38 -6.93
C ASN A 122 -18.81 -1.31 -5.98
N LEU A 123 -18.95 -0.96 -4.69
CA LEU A 123 -19.65 -1.76 -3.69
C LEU A 123 -20.94 -1.04 -3.27
N LYS A 124 -22.08 -1.69 -3.48
CA LYS A 124 -23.38 -1.17 -3.02
C LYS A 124 -23.62 -1.52 -1.56
N THR A 125 -24.18 -0.55 -0.85
CA THR A 125 -24.57 -0.59 0.56
C THR A 125 -25.50 -1.76 0.90
N GLU A 126 -26.53 -1.99 0.08
CA GLU A 126 -27.37 -3.20 0.15
C GLU A 126 -27.31 -3.95 -1.18
N ARG A 127 -26.86 -5.21 -1.14
CA ARG A 127 -26.71 -6.04 -2.34
C ARG A 127 -26.95 -7.52 -2.04
N LYS A 128 -27.43 -8.24 -3.03
CA LYS A 128 -27.49 -9.71 -2.99
C LYS A 128 -26.09 -10.29 -3.09
N VAL A 129 -25.76 -11.18 -2.17
CA VAL A 129 -24.45 -11.84 -2.09
C VAL A 129 -24.55 -13.30 -2.53
N LEU A 130 -25.61 -13.98 -2.10
CA LEU A 130 -25.78 -15.42 -2.27
C LEU A 130 -27.27 -15.77 -2.47
N GLU A 131 -27.56 -16.77 -3.28
CA GLU A 131 -28.82 -17.51 -3.23
C GLU A 131 -28.55 -18.97 -2.92
N VAL A 132 -29.32 -19.51 -1.98
CA VAL A 132 -29.22 -20.89 -1.56
C VAL A 132 -30.56 -21.58 -1.78
N THR A 133 -30.50 -22.71 -2.47
CA THR A 133 -31.62 -23.64 -2.60
C THR A 133 -31.15 -24.99 -2.11
N ALA A 134 -31.95 -25.68 -1.31
CA ALA A 134 -31.60 -27.01 -0.84
C ALA A 134 -32.76 -27.95 -1.08
N LEU A 135 -32.45 -29.11 -1.65
CA LEU A 135 -33.39 -30.19 -1.89
C LEU A 135 -33.01 -31.36 -0.98
N PRO A 136 -33.93 -31.86 -0.13
CA PRO A 136 -33.67 -33.04 0.68
C PRO A 136 -33.45 -34.24 -0.23
N VAL A 137 -32.38 -34.98 0.02
CA VAL A 137 -32.05 -36.24 -0.66
C VAL A 137 -31.83 -37.29 0.41
N SER A 138 -32.67 -38.32 0.42
CA SER A 138 -32.44 -39.48 1.28
C SER A 138 -31.63 -40.51 0.51
N VAL A 139 -30.39 -40.76 0.95
CA VAL A 139 -29.54 -41.83 0.41
C VAL A 139 -29.19 -42.75 1.57
N ASN A 140 -29.61 -44.02 1.48
CA ASN A 140 -29.31 -45.06 2.47
C ASN A 140 -29.75 -44.73 3.92
N GLY A 141 -30.85 -43.98 4.09
CA GLY A 141 -31.40 -43.65 5.41
C GLY A 141 -30.72 -42.49 6.13
N THR A 142 -29.68 -41.89 5.54
CA THR A 142 -29.08 -40.64 6.03
C THR A 142 -29.80 -39.45 5.42
N ASN A 143 -30.21 -38.49 6.25
CA ASN A 143 -30.80 -37.23 5.77
C ASN A 143 -29.68 -36.36 5.19
N ARG A 144 -29.69 -36.19 3.86
CA ARG A 144 -28.78 -35.29 3.15
C ARG A 144 -29.57 -34.20 2.44
N MET A 145 -28.87 -33.14 2.07
CA MET A 145 -29.40 -32.05 1.27
C MET A 145 -28.46 -31.77 0.12
N ASN A 146 -29.00 -31.73 -1.10
CA ASN A 146 -28.31 -31.15 -2.26
C ASN A 146 -28.52 -29.65 -2.21
N VAL A 147 -27.47 -28.91 -1.90
CA VAL A 147 -27.49 -27.47 -1.73
C VAL A 147 -26.86 -26.81 -2.96
N THR A 148 -27.68 -26.11 -3.73
CA THR A 148 -27.22 -25.27 -4.85
C THR A 148 -27.02 -23.85 -4.37
N VAL A 149 -25.83 -23.32 -4.61
CA VAL A 149 -25.36 -22.01 -4.19
C VAL A 149 -25.05 -21.18 -5.43
N LYS A 150 -25.77 -20.08 -5.60
CA LYS A 150 -25.51 -19.09 -6.65
C LYS A 150 -24.88 -17.85 -6.06
N TYR A 151 -23.83 -17.36 -6.70
CA TYR A 151 -23.05 -16.21 -6.26
C TYR A 151 -23.43 -14.97 -7.04
N PHE A 152 -23.46 -13.82 -6.37
CA PHE A 152 -23.81 -12.54 -6.97
C PHE A 152 -22.75 -11.48 -6.68
N ALA A 153 -22.45 -10.66 -7.69
CA ALA A 153 -21.67 -9.45 -7.55
C ALA A 153 -22.51 -8.24 -7.99
N TYR A 154 -22.26 -7.08 -7.41
CA TYR A 154 -22.96 -5.85 -7.80
C TYR A 154 -22.23 -5.19 -8.96
N SER A 155 -22.90 -4.97 -10.09
CA SER A 155 -22.37 -4.14 -11.18
C SER A 155 -22.80 -2.69 -10.98
N PRO A 156 -21.88 -1.76 -10.66
CA PRO A 156 -22.20 -0.34 -10.58
C PRO A 156 -22.55 0.28 -11.94
N VAL A 157 -22.11 -0.32 -13.06
CA VAL A 157 -22.43 0.17 -14.41
C VAL A 157 -23.87 -0.15 -14.79
N LYS A 158 -24.35 -1.34 -14.42
CA LYS A 158 -25.72 -1.80 -14.70
C LYS A 158 -26.70 -1.51 -13.55
N GLU A 159 -26.20 -1.04 -12.41
CA GLU A 159 -26.94 -0.79 -11.17
C GLU A 159 -27.72 -2.00 -10.62
N GLN A 160 -27.23 -3.22 -10.87
CA GLN A 160 -27.91 -4.46 -10.49
C GLN A 160 -26.94 -5.54 -10.02
N ASP A 161 -27.46 -6.50 -9.25
CA ASP A 161 -26.75 -7.71 -8.87
C ASP A 161 -26.74 -8.70 -10.05
N ILE A 162 -25.56 -9.16 -10.44
CA ILE A 162 -25.35 -10.11 -11.53
C ILE A 162 -24.88 -11.46 -10.96
N GLN A 163 -25.43 -12.56 -11.48
CA GLN A 163 -24.99 -13.91 -11.10
C GLN A 163 -23.61 -14.17 -11.71
N THR A 164 -22.65 -14.54 -10.88
CA THR A 164 -21.24 -14.70 -11.27
C THR A 164 -20.76 -16.15 -11.26
N GLY A 165 -21.55 -17.04 -10.65
CA GLY A 165 -21.29 -18.48 -10.68
C GLY A 165 -22.30 -19.27 -9.88
N GLU A 166 -22.16 -20.59 -9.95
CA GLU A 166 -23.02 -21.54 -9.27
C GLU A 166 -22.20 -22.76 -8.85
N ARG A 167 -22.49 -23.33 -7.68
CA ARG A 167 -21.90 -24.57 -7.18
C ARG A 167 -22.93 -25.40 -6.46
N VAL A 168 -22.78 -26.72 -6.53
CA VAL A 168 -23.63 -27.68 -5.83
C VAL A 168 -22.80 -28.39 -4.77
N TYR A 169 -23.40 -28.54 -3.60
CA TYR A 169 -22.82 -29.13 -2.40
C TYR A 169 -23.77 -30.20 -1.86
N ILE A 170 -23.23 -31.22 -1.20
CA ILE A 170 -24.01 -32.26 -0.52
C ILE A 170 -23.71 -32.18 0.97
N ILE A 171 -24.70 -31.86 1.79
CA ILE A 171 -24.54 -31.65 3.23
C ILE A 171 -25.45 -32.61 4.00
N ASP A 172 -24.88 -33.29 4.99
CA ASP A 172 -25.65 -34.14 5.92
C ASP A 172 -26.37 -33.26 6.96
N GLY A 173 -27.63 -33.56 7.25
CA GLY A 173 -28.44 -32.81 8.22
C GLY A 173 -29.76 -32.28 7.64
N LYS A 174 -30.48 -31.53 8.46
CA LYS A 174 -31.78 -30.90 8.17
C LYS A 174 -31.74 -29.38 8.32
N LYS A 175 -30.84 -28.85 9.16
CA LYS A 175 -30.61 -27.42 9.35
C LYS A 175 -29.36 -27.01 8.59
N LEU A 176 -29.46 -25.90 7.88
CA LEU A 176 -28.33 -25.33 7.15
C LEU A 176 -27.93 -24.02 7.79
N TYR A 177 -26.63 -23.83 7.95
CA TYR A 177 -26.02 -22.58 8.41
C TYR A 177 -25.06 -22.09 7.33
N VAL A 178 -25.17 -20.81 7.01
CA VAL A 178 -24.28 -20.14 6.06
C VAL A 178 -23.54 -19.05 6.80
N ASP A 179 -22.21 -19.16 6.84
CA ASP A 179 -21.30 -18.24 7.51
C ASP A 179 -20.76 -17.20 6.53
N PHE A 180 -20.70 -15.95 6.98
CA PHE A 180 -20.21 -14.81 6.24
C PHE A 180 -19.12 -14.10 7.02
N GLY A 181 -18.04 -13.74 6.34
CA GLY A 181 -17.11 -12.73 6.81
C GLY A 181 -17.67 -11.34 6.50
N VAL A 182 -17.77 -10.49 7.52
CA VAL A 182 -18.28 -9.12 7.40
C VAL A 182 -17.17 -8.13 7.76
N ILE A 183 -16.92 -7.17 6.87
CA ILE A 183 -15.97 -6.07 7.05
C ILE A 183 -16.73 -4.76 7.03
N ASN A 184 -16.66 -4.00 8.13
CA ASN A 184 -17.23 -2.66 8.24
C ASN A 184 -16.12 -1.62 8.11
N PHE A 185 -16.28 -0.64 7.23
CA PHE A 185 -15.32 0.45 7.05
C PHE A 185 -15.66 1.66 7.95
N LYS A 186 -14.65 2.45 8.33
CA LYS A 186 -14.80 3.68 9.11
C LYS A 186 -15.36 4.79 8.22
N TYR A 187 -16.28 5.55 8.80
CA TYR A 187 -16.94 6.71 8.18
C TYR A 187 -15.99 7.77 7.62
N SER A 188 -14.78 7.92 8.16
CA SER A 188 -13.81 8.95 7.71
C SER A 188 -13.20 8.68 6.33
N LEU A 189 -13.33 7.47 5.80
CA LEU A 189 -12.88 7.14 4.43
C LEU A 189 -13.98 7.33 3.37
N ILE A 190 -15.16 7.78 3.81
CA ILE A 190 -16.36 7.90 2.99
C ILE A 190 -16.82 9.33 3.15
N GLU A 191 -16.44 10.22 2.23
CA GLU A 191 -16.74 11.66 2.27
C GLU A 191 -18.24 11.97 2.48
N LYS A 192 -19.13 11.00 2.25
CA LYS A 192 -20.59 11.14 2.34
C LYS A 192 -21.23 10.63 3.64
N GLY A 193 -20.48 10.03 4.56
CA GLY A 193 -21.03 9.51 5.83
C GLY A 193 -21.88 8.24 5.73
N ASP A 194 -21.97 7.63 4.54
CA ASP A 194 -22.63 6.34 4.34
C ASP A 194 -21.80 5.20 4.94
N ALA A 195 -22.44 4.24 5.61
CA ALA A 195 -21.75 3.03 6.07
C ALA A 195 -21.60 2.05 4.91
N TYR A 196 -20.35 1.67 4.58
CA TYR A 196 -20.07 0.56 3.67
C TYR A 196 -19.67 -0.66 4.47
N ASN A 197 -20.39 -1.76 4.22
CA ASN A 197 -20.05 -3.07 4.75
C ASN A 197 -19.94 -4.04 3.59
N ILE A 198 -18.95 -4.91 3.69
CA ILE A 198 -18.74 -5.97 2.73
C ILE A 198 -18.98 -7.29 3.45
N ALA A 199 -19.97 -8.04 2.99
CA ALA A 199 -20.14 -9.44 3.34
C ALA A 199 -19.62 -10.35 2.22
N PHE A 200 -18.95 -11.43 2.62
CA PHE A 200 -18.55 -12.51 1.71
C PHE A 200 -18.78 -13.88 2.37
N PRO A 201 -19.28 -14.87 1.61
CA PRO A 201 -19.55 -16.20 2.12
C PRO A 201 -18.25 -16.92 2.45
N SER A 202 -18.20 -17.62 3.58
CA SER A 202 -17.01 -18.31 4.09
C SER A 202 -17.23 -19.83 4.06
N HIS A 203 -18.08 -20.32 4.96
CA HIS A 203 -18.38 -21.74 5.12
C HIS A 203 -19.88 -22.00 5.14
N MET A 204 -20.24 -23.24 4.82
CA MET A 204 -21.58 -23.78 4.99
C MET A 204 -21.50 -25.03 5.86
N PHE A 205 -22.34 -25.12 6.88
CA PHE A 205 -22.33 -26.21 7.83
C PHE A 205 -23.76 -26.56 8.28
N SER A 206 -23.91 -27.61 9.07
CA SER A 206 -25.23 -28.11 9.52
C SER A 206 -25.21 -28.41 11.01
N GLU A 207 -26.32 -28.93 11.55
CA GLU A 207 -26.34 -29.44 12.92
C GLU A 207 -25.50 -30.71 13.11
N VAL A 208 -25.14 -31.39 12.01
CA VAL A 208 -24.34 -32.63 12.02
C VAL A 208 -22.89 -32.37 11.59
N LEU A 209 -22.69 -31.42 10.69
CA LEU A 209 -21.38 -30.96 10.24
C LEU A 209 -20.98 -29.71 11.04
N PRO A 210 -20.01 -29.77 11.97
CA PRO A 210 -19.64 -28.62 12.79
C PRO A 210 -18.96 -27.51 11.95
N PRO A 211 -18.98 -26.25 12.42
CA PRO A 211 -18.40 -25.10 11.70
C PRO A 211 -16.95 -25.30 11.26
N ASP A 212 -16.10 -25.87 12.13
CA ASP A 212 -14.68 -26.10 11.87
C ASP A 212 -14.42 -27.08 10.71
N ASN A 213 -15.39 -27.96 10.43
CA ASN A 213 -15.38 -28.90 9.31
C ASN A 213 -16.36 -28.50 8.19
N GLY A 214 -16.87 -27.27 8.25
CA GLY A 214 -17.83 -26.74 7.29
C GLY A 214 -17.26 -26.76 5.87
N MET A 215 -18.15 -26.87 4.88
CA MET A 215 -17.76 -26.80 3.49
C MET A 215 -17.41 -25.38 3.10
N ASN A 216 -16.20 -25.20 2.58
CA ASN A 216 -15.76 -23.90 2.08
C ASN A 216 -16.57 -23.50 0.85
N ILE A 217 -17.30 -22.39 0.98
CA ILE A 217 -18.10 -21.77 -0.09
C ILE A 217 -17.51 -20.45 -0.56
N PHE A 218 -16.33 -20.09 -0.09
CA PHE A 218 -15.52 -19.01 -0.64
C PHE A 218 -14.93 -19.42 -1.99
N ALA A 219 -15.77 -19.43 -3.01
CA ALA A 219 -15.39 -19.76 -4.37
C ALA A 219 -14.70 -18.58 -5.05
N ALA A 220 -13.59 -18.83 -5.75
CA ALA A 220 -12.89 -17.84 -6.56
C ALA A 220 -12.93 -18.22 -8.06
N GLY A 221 -12.93 -17.20 -8.92
CA GLY A 221 -12.74 -17.31 -10.36
C GLY A 221 -11.88 -16.14 -10.84
N ASP A 222 -10.91 -16.40 -11.73
CA ASP A 222 -9.96 -15.40 -12.23
C ASP A 222 -9.19 -14.64 -11.13
N GLY A 223 -8.91 -15.32 -10.00
CA GLY A 223 -8.15 -14.75 -8.89
C GLY A 223 -8.94 -13.80 -7.97
N VAL A 224 -10.27 -13.75 -8.08
CA VAL A 224 -11.17 -12.95 -7.23
C VAL A 224 -12.34 -13.81 -6.74
N PRO A 225 -12.91 -13.59 -5.54
CA PRO A 225 -14.08 -14.36 -5.12
C PRO A 225 -15.27 -14.08 -6.02
N LEU A 226 -16.10 -15.10 -6.25
CA LEU A 226 -17.26 -15.00 -7.13
C LEU A 226 -18.22 -13.88 -6.70
N THR A 227 -18.35 -13.61 -5.40
CA THR A 227 -19.18 -12.51 -4.88
C THR A 227 -18.66 -11.09 -5.19
N PHE A 228 -17.48 -10.99 -5.78
CA PHE A 228 -16.88 -9.75 -6.28
C PHE A 228 -16.44 -9.86 -7.74
N LYS A 229 -16.72 -10.98 -8.42
CA LYS A 229 -16.27 -11.16 -9.80
C LYS A 229 -17.08 -10.26 -10.73
N LEU A 230 -16.41 -9.33 -11.39
CA LEU A 230 -17.00 -8.46 -12.40
C LEU A 230 -16.23 -8.60 -13.73
N ASP A 231 -16.96 -8.51 -14.83
CA ASP A 231 -16.36 -8.37 -16.15
C ASP A 231 -15.84 -6.94 -16.35
N THR A 232 -14.87 -6.74 -17.24
CA THR A 232 -14.22 -5.43 -17.44
C THR A 232 -15.22 -4.30 -17.71
N GLN A 233 -16.30 -4.60 -18.44
CA GLN A 233 -17.37 -3.65 -18.78
C GLN A 233 -18.28 -3.27 -17.59
N ASP A 234 -18.26 -4.07 -16.52
CA ASP A 234 -19.07 -3.89 -15.33
C ASP A 234 -18.28 -3.21 -14.20
N ILE A 235 -16.97 -3.00 -14.37
CA ILE A 235 -16.09 -2.33 -13.41
C ILE A 235 -16.12 -0.81 -13.66
N TYR A 236 -16.39 -0.04 -12.61
CA TYR A 236 -16.42 1.42 -12.67
C TYR A 236 -15.04 2.01 -12.35
N ILE A 237 -14.54 2.87 -13.25
CA ILE A 237 -13.30 3.69 -13.15
C ILE A 237 -11.98 2.91 -13.13
N LEU A 238 -11.95 1.67 -12.63
CA LEU A 238 -10.73 0.89 -12.44
C LEU A 238 -10.46 -0.06 -13.62
N SER A 239 -9.17 -0.36 -13.85
CA SER A 239 -8.81 -1.51 -14.69
C SER A 239 -9.13 -2.82 -13.97
N LYS A 240 -9.37 -3.89 -14.73
CA LYS A 240 -9.66 -5.23 -14.17
C LYS A 240 -8.59 -5.69 -13.19
N ASP A 241 -7.32 -5.53 -13.53
CA ASP A 241 -6.19 -5.93 -12.66
C ASP A 241 -6.14 -5.10 -11.38
N SER A 242 -6.37 -3.77 -11.48
CA SER A 242 -6.40 -2.89 -10.30
C SER A 242 -7.56 -3.26 -9.38
N TYR A 243 -8.73 -3.56 -9.94
CA TYR A 243 -9.89 -3.99 -9.19
C TYR A 243 -9.62 -5.30 -8.45
N ILE A 244 -9.12 -6.33 -9.14
CA ILE A 244 -8.79 -7.64 -8.54
C ILE A 244 -7.77 -7.47 -7.41
N ALA A 245 -6.72 -6.67 -7.64
CA ALA A 245 -5.71 -6.40 -6.63
C ALA A 245 -6.32 -5.77 -5.37
N GLN A 246 -7.25 -4.81 -5.54
CA GLN A 246 -7.93 -4.17 -4.41
C GLN A 246 -8.88 -5.10 -3.66
N ILE A 247 -9.68 -5.90 -4.37
CA ILE A 247 -10.56 -6.90 -3.75
C ILE A 247 -9.72 -7.88 -2.90
N ASN A 248 -8.63 -8.41 -3.46
CA ASN A 248 -7.75 -9.33 -2.74
C ASN A 248 -7.08 -8.67 -1.53
N LYS A 249 -6.67 -7.40 -1.66
CA LYS A 249 -6.15 -6.61 -0.55
C LYS A 249 -7.21 -6.47 0.56
N MET A 250 -8.47 -6.19 0.20
CA MET A 250 -9.58 -6.08 1.16
C MET A 250 -9.87 -7.40 1.89
N ILE A 251 -9.88 -8.52 1.18
CA ILE A 251 -10.08 -9.84 1.79
C ILE A 251 -8.93 -10.16 2.74
N ALA A 252 -7.69 -9.86 2.37
CA ALA A 252 -6.52 -10.05 3.23
C ALA A 252 -6.60 -9.24 4.53
N TYR A 253 -7.37 -8.14 4.57
CA TYR A 253 -7.58 -7.41 5.82
C TYR A 253 -8.38 -8.23 6.84
N SER A 254 -9.30 -9.09 6.40
CA SER A 254 -10.09 -9.92 7.32
C SER A 254 -9.21 -10.84 8.20
N THR A 255 -7.98 -11.12 7.79
CA THR A 255 -7.04 -11.99 8.50
C THR A 255 -5.84 -11.23 9.10
N ASN A 256 -5.72 -9.90 8.92
CA ASN A 256 -4.59 -9.11 9.41
C ASN A 256 -5.02 -7.82 10.12
N THR A 257 -4.97 -7.84 11.46
CA THR A 257 -5.38 -6.73 12.34
C THR A 257 -4.58 -5.44 12.15
N ASN A 258 -3.30 -5.52 11.78
CA ASN A 258 -2.46 -4.33 11.60
C ASN A 258 -2.86 -3.60 10.32
N LEU A 259 -3.05 -4.34 9.21
CA LEU A 259 -3.49 -3.77 7.93
C LEU A 259 -4.91 -3.18 8.01
N CYS A 260 -5.80 -3.78 8.82
CA CYS A 260 -7.15 -3.24 9.05
C CYS A 260 -7.14 -1.78 9.54
N ARG A 261 -6.23 -1.44 10.47
CA ARG A 261 -6.20 -0.11 11.08
C ARG A 261 -5.76 0.97 10.10
N GLU A 262 -4.76 0.68 9.28
CA GLU A 262 -4.23 1.60 8.27
C GLU A 262 -5.26 1.90 7.18
N MET A 263 -6.09 0.91 6.84
CA MET A 263 -7.07 0.99 5.75
C MET A 263 -8.46 1.42 6.22
N GLY A 264 -8.54 1.94 7.45
CA GLY A 264 -9.77 2.43 8.07
C GLY A 264 -10.87 1.37 8.16
N VAL A 265 -10.54 0.10 8.31
CA VAL A 265 -11.52 -0.92 8.73
C VAL A 265 -11.87 -0.65 10.19
N LYS A 266 -13.17 -0.58 10.50
CA LYS A 266 -13.68 -0.35 11.85
C LYS A 266 -13.74 -1.67 12.63
N THR A 267 -14.36 -2.68 12.04
CA THR A 267 -14.59 -3.99 12.65
C THR A 267 -14.66 -5.08 11.59
N THR A 268 -14.14 -6.25 11.93
CA THR A 268 -14.32 -7.50 11.18
C THR A 268 -14.96 -8.52 12.11
N TYR A 269 -15.94 -9.27 11.62
CA TYR A 269 -16.59 -10.35 12.38
C TYR A 269 -17.20 -11.39 11.45
N GLY A 270 -17.46 -12.58 11.99
CA GLY A 270 -18.21 -13.64 11.33
C GLY A 270 -19.69 -13.56 11.69
N GLU A 271 -20.56 -13.82 10.74
CA GLU A 271 -22.01 -13.89 10.93
C GLU A 271 -22.57 -15.14 10.27
N ALA A 272 -23.13 -16.04 11.07
CA ALA A 272 -23.74 -17.28 10.60
C ALA A 272 -25.26 -17.22 10.72
N LEU A 273 -25.95 -17.48 9.62
CA LEU A 273 -27.42 -17.47 9.57
C LEU A 273 -27.92 -18.90 9.35
N GLY A 274 -28.72 -19.38 10.29
CA GLY A 274 -29.28 -20.73 10.31
C GLY A 274 -30.73 -20.78 9.86
N PHE A 275 -31.10 -21.77 9.05
CA PHE A 275 -32.47 -22.00 8.62
C PHE A 275 -32.71 -23.49 8.32
N GLU A 276 -33.98 -23.91 8.37
CA GLU A 276 -34.41 -25.21 7.88
C GLU A 276 -34.89 -25.04 6.43
N PRO A 277 -34.18 -25.61 5.43
CA PRO A 277 -34.60 -25.47 4.05
C PRO A 277 -35.95 -26.14 3.80
N GLN A 278 -36.83 -25.44 3.10
CA GLN A 278 -38.12 -25.95 2.65
C GLN A 278 -38.07 -26.21 1.16
N GLU A 279 -38.71 -27.31 0.73
CA GLU A 279 -38.76 -27.70 -0.68
C GLU A 279 -39.37 -26.57 -1.53
N GLY A 280 -38.73 -26.26 -2.66
CA GLY A 280 -39.15 -25.20 -3.57
C GLY A 280 -38.85 -23.77 -3.09
N LYS A 281 -38.28 -23.56 -1.90
CA LYS A 281 -37.89 -22.23 -1.42
C LYS A 281 -36.47 -21.85 -1.84
N VAL A 282 -36.31 -20.57 -2.16
CA VAL A 282 -35.01 -19.92 -2.43
C VAL A 282 -34.73 -18.97 -1.28
N TYR A 283 -33.58 -19.11 -0.65
CA TYR A 283 -33.12 -18.25 0.43
C TYR A 283 -32.12 -17.26 -0.14
N GLN A 284 -32.42 -15.96 -0.06
CA GLN A 284 -31.58 -14.92 -0.63
C GLN A 284 -30.85 -14.16 0.49
N PHE A 285 -29.53 -14.09 0.39
CA PHE A 285 -28.68 -13.42 1.37
C PHE A 285 -28.28 -12.05 0.86
N TYR A 286 -28.58 -11.02 1.66
CA TYR A 286 -28.24 -9.64 1.35
C TYR A 286 -27.27 -9.08 2.37
N SER A 287 -26.20 -8.45 1.89
CA SER A 287 -25.36 -7.57 2.71
C SER A 287 -26.15 -6.30 3.02
N THR A 288 -26.09 -5.79 4.25
CA THR A 288 -26.81 -4.57 4.63
C THR A 288 -25.89 -3.37 4.79
N GLY A 289 -26.45 -2.18 4.59
CA GLY A 289 -25.75 -0.92 4.80
C GLY A 289 -25.43 -0.59 6.24
N ALA A 290 -26.21 -1.13 7.19
CA ALA A 290 -25.99 -0.91 8.62
C ALA A 290 -24.94 -1.87 9.20
N GLY A 291 -24.64 -2.96 8.50
CA GLY A 291 -23.70 -3.98 8.91
C GLY A 291 -24.39 -5.33 8.95
N GLY A 292 -23.71 -6.34 8.45
CA GLY A 292 -24.14 -7.73 8.54
C GLY A 292 -24.93 -8.24 7.33
N VAL A 293 -25.57 -9.39 7.52
CA VAL A 293 -26.25 -10.14 6.47
C VAL A 293 -27.67 -10.49 6.91
N ILE A 294 -28.63 -10.40 5.99
CA ILE A 294 -30.02 -10.83 6.22
C ILE A 294 -30.43 -11.90 5.21
N ILE A 295 -31.34 -12.79 5.62
CA ILE A 295 -32.02 -13.73 4.74
C ILE A 295 -33.39 -13.18 4.38
N LYS A 296 -33.72 -13.14 3.08
CA LYS A 296 -35.06 -12.86 2.54
C LYS A 296 -35.62 -14.11 1.88
#